data_AF-A0A409WWZ6-F1
#
_entry.id   AF-A0A409WWZ6-F1
#
_cell.length_a   1.000
_cell.length_b   1.000
_cell.length_c   1.000
_cell.angle_alpha   90.00
_cell.angle_beta   90.00
_cell.angle_gamma   90.00
#
_symmetry.space_group_name_H-M   'P 1'
#
loop_
_entity.id
_entity.type
_entity.pdbx_description
1 polymer ?
#
loop_
_entity_poly.entity_id
_entity_poly.type
_entity_poly.pdbx_seq_one_letter_code
_entity_poly.pdbx_strand_id
1 'polypeptide(L)'
;MDPVVRAEKQVEVALEELVATGALQRSNRMDIESLLNPEGESNISAESSDKEIYQAVIDARAAHENLEINGGDDFEGDSPTIMEPQPTRRDVLKASSIITKYISHIDDPAARKIEALLSSLNGKLRLEGTRKMRDTVVTDFFRPEVS
;
A
#
# COMPACT_ATOMS: atom_id res chain seq x y z
N MET A 1 -13.67 -23.18 27.22
CA MET A 1 -13.99 -21.95 26.47
C MET A 1 -13.06 -21.89 25.27
N ASP A 2 -13.59 -21.50 24.12
CA ASP A 2 -12.82 -21.35 22.90
C ASP A 2 -11.81 -20.20 23.05
N PRO A 3 -10.51 -20.43 22.81
CA PRO A 3 -9.49 -19.37 22.89
C PRO A 3 -9.75 -18.20 21.94
N VAL A 4 -10.40 -18.43 20.80
CA VAL A 4 -10.72 -17.38 19.80
C VAL A 4 -11.79 -16.44 20.34
N VAL A 5 -12.89 -16.99 20.87
CA VAL A 5 -13.98 -16.22 21.48
C VAL A 5 -13.49 -15.36 22.65
N ARG A 6 -12.50 -15.87 23.41
CA ARG A 6 -11.87 -15.09 24.49
C ARG A 6 -11.08 -13.90 23.95
N ALA A 7 -10.32 -14.09 22.87
CA ALA A 7 -9.54 -13.03 22.25
C ALA A 7 -10.44 -11.94 21.65
N GLU A 8 -11.49 -12.34 20.94
CA GLU A 8 -12.49 -11.42 20.39
C GLU A 8 -13.11 -10.55 21.48
N LYS A 9 -13.50 -11.15 22.61
CA LYS A 9 -14.07 -10.41 23.72
C LYS A 9 -13.09 -9.41 24.35
N GLN A 10 -11.81 -9.77 24.43
CA GLN A 10 -10.78 -8.85 24.92
C GLN A 10 -10.60 -7.65 24.01
N VAL A 11 -10.62 -7.86 22.69
CA VAL A 11 -10.54 -6.78 21.70
C VAL A 11 -11.77 -5.87 21.81
N GLU A 12 -12.96 -6.45 21.97
CA GLU A 12 -14.19 -5.67 22.12
C GLU A 12 -14.15 -4.74 23.34
N VAL A 13 -13.71 -5.26 24.49
CA VAL A 13 -13.55 -4.48 25.73
C VAL A 13 -12.50 -3.38 25.55
N ALA A 14 -11.37 -3.67 24.92
CA ALA A 14 -10.34 -2.67 24.66
C ALA A 14 -10.86 -1.53 23.76
N LEU A 15 -11.67 -1.85 22.74
CA LEU A 15 -12.29 -0.85 21.89
C LEU A 15 -13.29 0.03 22.67
N GLU A 16 -14.04 -0.56 23.60
CA GLU A 16 -14.94 0.19 24.49
C GLU A 16 -14.16 1.14 25.42
N GLU A 17 -13.03 0.71 25.97
CA GLU A 17 -12.17 1.56 26.80
C GLU A 17 -11.56 2.72 26.01
N LEU A 18 -11.12 2.47 24.77
CA LEU A 18 -10.63 3.52 23.88
C LEU A 18 -11.74 4.54 23.54
N VAL A 19 -12.98 4.08 23.41
CA VAL A 19 -14.13 4.98 23.24
C VAL A 19 -14.42 5.77 24.51
N ALA A 20 -14.40 5.12 25.67
CA ALA A 20 -14.66 5.75 26.96
C ALA A 20 -13.64 6.84 27.30
N THR A 21 -12.37 6.61 26.93
CA THR A 21 -11.28 7.59 27.11
C THR A 21 -11.25 8.67 26.03
N GLY A 22 -12.08 8.55 24.98
CA GLY A 22 -12.11 9.47 23.85
C GLY A 22 -10.95 9.28 22.85
N ALA A 23 -10.06 8.30 23.08
CA ALA A 23 -9.00 7.95 22.15
C ALA A 23 -9.54 7.38 20.82
N LEU A 24 -10.73 6.78 20.86
CA LEU A 24 -11.48 6.31 19.68
C LEU A 24 -12.84 7.01 19.62
N GLN A 25 -13.13 7.71 18.51
CA GLN A 25 -14.46 8.27 18.30
C GLN A 25 -15.47 7.15 18.00
N ARG A 26 -16.68 7.25 18.56
CA ARG A 26 -17.75 6.24 18.36
C ARG A 26 -18.08 6.01 16.89
N SER A 27 -18.08 7.07 16.07
CA SER A 27 -18.30 6.99 14.62
C SER A 27 -17.24 6.18 13.88
N ASN A 28 -16.05 6.03 14.46
CA ASN A 28 -14.91 5.34 13.86
C ASN A 28 -14.69 3.96 14.49
N ARG A 29 -15.53 3.55 15.45
CA ARG A 29 -15.47 2.22 16.06
C ARG A 29 -16.08 1.21 15.08
N MET A 30 -15.25 0.30 14.58
CA MET A 30 -15.71 -0.88 13.84
C MET A 30 -16.12 -1.99 14.81
N ASP A 31 -17.06 -2.83 14.40
CA ASP A 31 -17.36 -4.07 15.11
C ASP A 31 -16.27 -5.13 14.85
N ILE A 32 -16.26 -6.19 15.67
CA ILE A 32 -15.26 -7.27 15.57
C ILE A 32 -15.39 -8.04 14.26
N GLU A 33 -16.62 -8.24 13.74
CA GLU A 33 -16.82 -8.99 12.51
C GLU A 33 -16.21 -8.27 11.30
N SER A 34 -16.38 -6.94 11.24
CA SER A 34 -15.80 -6.05 10.25
C SER A 34 -14.28 -5.93 10.36
N LEU A 35 -13.71 -6.05 11.57
CA LEU A 35 -12.26 -6.07 11.79
C LEU A 35 -11.62 -7.39 11.37
N LEU A 36 -12.31 -8.51 11.57
CA LEU A 36 -11.83 -9.84 11.22
C LEU A 36 -12.09 -10.18 9.75
N ASN A 37 -13.14 -9.61 9.16
CA ASN A 37 -13.55 -9.85 7.78
C ASN A 37 -13.76 -8.51 7.04
N PRO A 38 -12.68 -7.74 6.79
CA PRO A 38 -12.81 -6.46 6.13
C PRO A 38 -13.31 -6.64 4.69
N GLU A 39 -14.25 -5.75 4.28
CA GLU A 39 -14.76 -5.72 2.91
C GLU A 39 -13.60 -5.52 1.92
N GLY A 40 -13.32 -6.52 1.10
CA GLY A 40 -12.24 -6.52 0.10
C GLY A 40 -11.18 -7.61 0.28
N GLU A 41 -11.08 -8.25 1.45
CA GLU A 41 -10.15 -9.38 1.65
C GLU A 41 -10.71 -10.73 1.18
N SER A 42 -12.03 -10.84 0.99
CA SER A 42 -12.68 -12.04 0.45
C SER A 42 -12.30 -12.37 -1.01
N ASN A 43 -11.69 -11.42 -1.74
CA ASN A 43 -11.33 -11.57 -3.15
C ASN A 43 -9.83 -11.84 -3.39
N ILE A 44 -8.97 -11.82 -2.36
CA ILE A 44 -7.53 -12.05 -2.53
C ILE A 44 -7.19 -13.55 -2.65
N SER A 45 -8.16 -14.43 -2.38
CA SER A 45 -8.05 -15.87 -2.64
C SER A 45 -8.76 -16.30 -3.94
N ALA A 46 -8.83 -15.40 -4.94
CA ALA A 46 -9.16 -15.81 -6.29
C ALA A 46 -7.90 -16.45 -6.91
N GLU A 47 -7.89 -17.79 -6.91
CA GLU A 47 -6.94 -18.64 -7.61
C GLU A 47 -6.64 -18.10 -9.01
N SER A 48 -5.47 -17.48 -9.22
CA SER A 48 -4.93 -17.32 -10.57
C SER A 48 -4.72 -18.74 -11.10
N SER A 49 -5.56 -19.17 -12.04
CA SER A 49 -5.47 -20.51 -12.59
C SER A 49 -4.09 -20.71 -13.23
N ASP A 50 -3.48 -21.89 -13.09
CA ASP A 50 -2.21 -22.23 -13.74
C ASP A 50 -2.19 -21.91 -15.25
N LYS A 51 -3.37 -21.91 -15.87
CA LYS A 51 -3.58 -21.49 -17.27
C LYS A 51 -3.28 -20.00 -17.52
N GLU A 52 -3.66 -19.11 -16.60
CA GLU A 52 -3.37 -17.67 -16.70
C GLU A 52 -1.87 -17.40 -16.55
N ILE A 53 -1.21 -18.14 -15.64
CA ILE A 53 0.25 -18.07 -15.46
C ILE A 53 0.96 -18.53 -16.73
N TYR A 54 0.54 -19.67 -17.29
CA TYR A 54 1.10 -20.19 -18.54
C TYR A 54 0.92 -19.20 -19.70
N GLN A 55 -0.27 -18.62 -19.84
CA GLN A 55 -0.55 -17.68 -20.92
C GLN A 55 0.30 -16.41 -20.80
N ALA A 56 0.46 -15.85 -19.60
CA ALA A 56 1.31 -14.69 -19.37
C ALA A 56 2.78 -14.94 -19.75
N VAL A 57 3.31 -16.14 -19.49
CA VAL A 57 4.68 -16.51 -19.86
C VAL A 57 4.83 -16.66 -21.38
N ILE A 58 3.84 -17.24 -22.06
CA ILE A 58 3.85 -17.34 -23.52
C ILE A 58 3.76 -15.95 -24.17
N ASP A 59 2.89 -15.09 -23.66
CA ASP A 59 2.69 -13.75 -24.18
C ASP A 59 3.94 -12.88 -23.99
N ALA A 60 4.60 -12.97 -22.83
CA ALA A 60 5.87 -12.29 -22.57
C ALA A 60 7.00 -12.76 -23.50
N ARG A 61 7.05 -14.07 -23.80
CA ARG A 61 8.06 -14.62 -24.73
C ARG A 61 7.80 -14.18 -26.16
N ALA A 62 6.55 -14.17 -26.60
CA ALA A 62 6.16 -13.70 -27.93
C ALA A 62 6.45 -12.20 -28.13
N ALA A 63 6.26 -11.38 -27.09
CA ALA A 63 6.62 -9.96 -27.12
C ALA A 63 8.14 -9.75 -27.25
N HIS A 64 8.95 -10.58 -26.58
CA HIS A 64 10.41 -10.49 -26.64
C HIS A 64 10.98 -10.94 -28.00
N GLU A 65 10.45 -12.01 -28.59
CA GLU A 65 10.90 -12.52 -29.89
C GLU A 65 10.54 -11.57 -31.06
N ASN A 66 9.50 -10.75 -30.92
CA ASN A 66 9.13 -9.74 -31.94
C ASN A 66 9.99 -8.45 -31.88
N LEU A 67 10.77 -8.24 -30.82
CA LEU A 67 11.63 -7.06 -30.68
C LEU A 67 13.01 -7.22 -31.32
N GLU A 68 13.42 -8.44 -31.68
CA GLU A 68 14.80 -8.74 -32.12
C GLU A 68 15.01 -8.67 -33.65
N ILE A 69 13.97 -8.37 -34.44
CA ILE A 69 14.04 -8.37 -35.91
C ILE A 69 14.18 -6.99 -36.56
N ASN A 70 13.88 -5.88 -35.86
CA ASN A 70 13.97 -4.56 -36.50
C ASN A 70 14.91 -3.61 -35.75
N GLY A 71 16.21 -3.78 -36.00
CA GLY A 71 17.16 -2.70 -35.83
C GLY A 71 16.85 -1.60 -36.85
N GLY A 72 16.41 -0.44 -36.38
CA GLY A 72 16.14 0.69 -37.26
C GLY A 72 15.40 1.82 -36.56
N ASP A 73 16.12 2.93 -36.46
CA ASP A 73 15.74 4.29 -36.11
C ASP A 73 14.30 4.74 -36.45
N ASP A 74 13.75 5.53 -35.52
CA ASP A 74 12.63 6.48 -35.60
C ASP A 74 11.27 6.03 -36.16
N PHE A 75 10.30 5.78 -35.26
CA PHE A 75 8.88 5.95 -35.55
C PHE A 75 8.16 6.53 -34.32
N GLU A 76 7.83 7.82 -34.40
CA GLU A 76 6.59 8.35 -33.82
C GLU A 76 5.43 7.43 -34.26
N GLY A 77 4.96 6.61 -33.33
CA GLY A 77 3.97 5.59 -33.62
C GLY A 77 3.21 5.26 -32.37
N ASP A 78 1.95 5.69 -32.37
CA ASP A 78 0.91 5.59 -31.36
C ASP A 78 0.58 4.13 -30.99
N SER A 79 1.55 3.40 -30.41
CA SER A 79 1.26 2.17 -29.68
C SER A 79 0.65 2.56 -28.35
N PRO A 80 -0.48 1.97 -27.93
CA PRO A 80 -0.92 2.04 -26.54
C PRO A 80 0.08 1.21 -25.74
N THR A 81 1.22 1.83 -25.43
CA THR A 81 2.11 1.38 -24.37
C THR A 81 1.21 1.30 -23.17
N ILE A 82 0.92 0.08 -22.72
CA ILE A 82 0.27 -0.16 -21.43
C ILE A 82 1.27 0.39 -20.41
N MET A 83 1.21 1.69 -20.17
CA MET A 83 2.04 2.36 -19.19
C MET A 83 1.57 1.82 -17.87
N GLU A 84 2.38 0.95 -17.25
CA GLU A 84 2.18 0.62 -15.86
C GLU A 84 2.03 1.94 -15.09
N PRO A 85 0.98 2.06 -14.26
CA PRO A 85 0.74 3.30 -13.55
C PRO A 85 1.97 3.63 -12.73
N GLN A 86 2.41 4.89 -12.82
CA GLN A 86 3.56 5.34 -12.05
C GLN A 86 3.34 5.00 -10.57
N PRO A 87 4.33 4.40 -9.89
CA PRO A 87 4.17 3.99 -8.50
C PRO A 87 3.79 5.20 -7.64
N THR A 88 2.78 5.01 -6.78
CA THR A 88 2.32 6.07 -5.91
C THR A 88 3.35 6.32 -4.80
N ARG A 89 3.27 7.49 -4.16
CA ARG A 89 4.09 7.78 -2.97
C ARG A 89 3.95 6.71 -1.88
N ARG A 90 2.76 6.12 -1.73
CA ARG A 90 2.52 5.04 -0.75
C ARG A 90 3.32 3.79 -1.12
N ASP A 91 3.38 3.45 -2.40
CA ASP A 91 4.11 2.30 -2.91
C ASP A 91 5.61 2.47 -2.69
N VAL A 92 6.15 3.66 -2.97
CA VAL A 92 7.56 3.98 -2.72
C VAL A 92 7.92 3.88 -1.22
N LEU A 93 7.04 4.37 -0.33
CA LEU A 93 7.25 4.26 1.12
C LEU A 93 7.19 2.80 1.60
N LYS A 94 6.30 1.99 1.02
CA LYS A 94 6.21 0.55 1.32
C LYS A 94 7.48 -0.18 0.87
N ALA A 95 7.94 0.07 -0.36
CA ALA A 95 9.18 -0.51 -0.87
C ALA A 95 10.40 -0.11 -0.02
N SER A 96 10.50 1.18 0.34
CA SER A 96 11.54 1.70 1.23
C SER A 96 11.55 1.00 2.59
N SER A 97 10.38 0.73 3.18
CA SER A 97 10.26 -0.01 4.43
C SER A 97 10.75 -1.46 4.30
N ILE A 98 10.40 -2.14 3.20
CA ILE A 98 10.84 -3.51 2.94
C ILE A 98 12.37 -3.57 2.80
N ILE A 99 12.95 -2.66 2.01
CA ILE A 99 14.41 -2.60 1.80
C ILE A 99 15.12 -2.31 3.12
N THR A 100 14.62 -1.34 3.89
CA THR A 100 15.19 -0.99 5.21
C THR A 100 15.16 -2.19 6.16
N LYS A 101 14.04 -2.93 6.19
CA LYS A 101 13.92 -4.16 7.00
C LYS A 101 14.94 -5.22 6.58
N TYR A 102 15.12 -5.42 5.27
CA TYR A 102 16.10 -6.37 4.74
C TYR A 102 17.54 -6.00 5.13
N ILE A 103 17.94 -4.73 4.92
CA ILE A 103 19.31 -4.29 5.16
C ILE A 103 19.64 -4.02 6.63
N SER A 104 18.64 -3.92 7.52
CA SER A 104 18.84 -3.57 8.93
C SER A 104 19.80 -4.51 9.68
N HIS A 105 19.81 -5.80 9.31
CA HIS A 105 20.65 -6.84 9.90
C HIS A 105 22.02 -7.00 9.22
N ILE A 106 22.27 -6.25 8.15
CA ILE A 106 23.52 -6.33 7.39
C ILE A 106 24.48 -5.28 7.95
N ASP A 107 25.62 -5.75 8.44
CA ASP A 107 26.73 -4.89 8.88
C ASP A 107 27.70 -4.66 7.72
N ASP A 108 27.24 -3.92 6.72
CA ASP A 108 27.99 -3.57 5.52
C ASP A 108 27.92 -2.06 5.25
N PRO A 109 29.03 -1.40 4.86
CA PRO A 109 29.04 0.04 4.60
C PRO A 109 28.14 0.46 3.43
N ALA A 110 27.89 -0.40 2.43
CA ALA A 110 26.92 -0.11 1.37
C ALA A 110 25.48 -0.18 1.90
N ALA A 111 25.16 -1.13 2.79
CA ALA A 111 23.86 -1.19 3.45
C ALA A 111 23.55 0.11 4.24
N ARG A 112 24.52 0.64 5.00
CA ARG A 112 24.36 1.91 5.73
C ARG A 112 24.16 3.12 4.80
N LYS A 113 24.81 3.13 3.64
CA LYS A 113 24.59 4.16 2.61
C LYS A 113 23.17 4.10 2.05
N ILE A 114 22.68 2.90 1.74
CA ILE A 114 21.31 2.72 1.24
C ILE A 114 20.30 3.19 2.28
N GLU A 115 20.48 2.83 3.55
CA GLU A 115 19.62 3.27 4.66
C GLU A 115 19.56 4.81 4.78
N ALA A 116 20.71 5.48 4.69
CA ALA A 116 20.78 6.93 4.72
C ALA A 116 20.05 7.58 3.52
N LEU A 117 20.23 7.01 2.31
CA LEU A 117 19.56 7.49 1.10
C LEU A 117 18.04 7.31 1.16
N LEU A 118 17.58 6.14 1.61
CA LEU A 118 16.15 5.85 1.79
C LEU A 118 15.52 6.77 2.84
N SER A 119 16.23 7.05 3.94
CA SER A 119 15.77 7.98 4.96
C SER A 119 15.60 9.40 4.41
N SER A 120 16.56 9.88 3.62
CA SER A 120 16.48 11.17 2.94
C SER A 120 15.32 11.25 1.94
N LEU A 121 15.14 10.20 1.12
CA LEU A 121 14.04 10.09 0.17
C LEU A 121 12.68 10.10 0.88
N ASN A 122 12.53 9.31 1.94
CA ASN A 122 11.30 9.25 2.75
C ASN A 122 10.96 10.63 3.34
N GLY A 123 11.96 11.36 3.82
CA GLY A 123 11.81 12.73 4.29
C GLY A 123 11.29 13.68 3.21
N LYS A 124 11.89 13.63 2.01
CA LYS A 124 11.46 14.45 0.86
C LYS A 124 10.02 14.13 0.44
N LEU A 125 9.68 12.85 0.33
CA LEU A 125 8.32 12.42 -0.02
C LEU A 125 7.30 12.92 1.01
N ARG A 126 7.65 12.90 2.30
CA ARG A 126 6.80 13.44 3.37
C ARG A 126 6.59 14.95 3.26
N LEU A 127 7.66 15.70 3.04
CA LEU A 127 7.61 17.15 2.86
C LEU A 127 6.81 17.56 1.61
N GLU A 128 6.98 16.83 0.50
CA GLU A 128 6.21 17.07 -0.72
C GLU A 128 4.71 16.81 -0.48
N GLY A 129 4.41 15.78 0.31
CA GLY A 129 3.06 15.51 0.80
C GLY A 129 2.43 16.69 1.52
N THR A 130 3.10 17.19 2.55
CA THR A 130 2.61 18.31 3.36
C THR A 130 2.49 19.59 2.55
N ARG A 131 3.38 19.82 1.58
CA ARG A 131 3.31 20.99 0.68
C ARG A 131 2.09 20.96 -0.25
N LYS A 132 1.61 19.77 -0.62
CA LYS A 132 0.40 19.60 -1.44
C LYS A 132 -0.90 19.61 -0.62
N MET A 133 -0.81 19.63 0.71
CA MET A 133 -2.00 19.71 1.56
C MET A 133 -2.57 21.13 1.55
N ARG A 134 -3.90 21.24 1.51
CA ARG A 134 -4.57 22.52 1.69
C ARG A 134 -4.53 22.88 3.17
N ASP A 135 -4.34 24.17 3.45
CA ASP A 135 -4.55 24.70 4.79
C ASP A 135 -6.00 24.44 5.17
N THR A 136 -6.18 23.76 6.30
CA THR A 136 -7.49 23.46 6.88
C THR A 136 -7.48 23.95 8.31
N VAL A 137 -8.58 24.54 8.74
CA VAL A 137 -8.79 24.92 10.13
C VAL A 137 -9.58 23.83 10.84
N VAL A 138 -9.40 23.72 12.16
CA VAL A 138 -10.07 22.69 12.98
C VAL A 138 -11.59 22.71 12.77
N THR A 139 -12.18 23.88 12.52
CA THR A 139 -13.61 24.06 12.25
C THR A 139 -14.10 23.46 10.92
N ASP A 140 -13.20 23.20 9.96
CA ASP A 140 -13.57 22.59 8.67
C ASP A 140 -13.99 21.11 8.83
N PHE A 141 -13.61 20.49 9.94
CA PHE A 141 -13.90 19.09 10.26
C PHE A 141 -15.13 18.92 11.16
N PHE A 142 -15.64 20.01 11.74
CA PHE A 142 -16.85 20.00 12.55
C PHE A 142 -18.00 20.58 11.74
N ARG A 143 -18.77 19.71 11.07
CA ARG A 143 -20.03 20.14 10.47
C ARG A 143 -21.09 20.22 11.57
N PRO A 144 -21.82 21.35 11.71
CA PRO A 144 -22.97 21.40 12.59
C PRO A 144 -24.02 20.41 12.09
N GLU A 145 -24.56 19.57 12.97
CA GLU A 145 -25.81 18.87 12.69
C GLU A 145 -26.89 19.94 12.52
N VAL A 146 -27.41 20.06 11.29
CA VAL A 146 -28.57 20.90 11.01
C VAL A 146 -29.79 20.11 11.48
N SER A 147 -30.52 20.67 12.44
CA SER A 147 -31.67 20.06 13.15
C SER A 147 -32.75 19.48 12.26
#